data_AF-A0A922ZXX6-F1
#
_entry.id   AF-A0A922ZXX6-F1
#
_cell.length_a   1.000
_cell.length_b   1.000
_cell.length_c   1.000
_cell.angle_alpha   90.00
_cell.angle_beta   90.00
_cell.angle_gamma   90.00
#
_symmetry.space_group_name_H-M   'P 1'
#
loop_
_entity.id
_entity.type
_entity.pdbx_description
1 polymer ?
#
loop_
_entity_poly.entity_id
_entity_poly.type
_entity_poly.pdbx_seq_one_letter_code
_entity_poly.pdbx_strand_id
1 'polypeptide(L)'
;MESVLIAPSSFTFLGIPTILFSLVIPIVGVGLFAYIMAKRLAPLVKAAPDERFDDIPVRVINVVKIWLAQWRQPRYMTAGVLHILIFFGFLSLGIRSTSLVVIGLKEGFILPGMDGVIGHIYNILKDYAATWVLIACIIAAVRRGVFRPERYDVPKKIGHDHTGEAVFVLGIISTLMITESLFEASFVAAQIQQGVQPEFLAPGTL
;
A
#
# COMPACT_ATOMS: atom_id res chain seq x y z
N MET A 1 -22.22 2.35 -19.83
CA MET A 1 -22.87 2.91 -18.64
C MET A 1 -22.03 4.09 -18.21
N GLU A 2 -22.60 5.28 -18.06
CA GLU A 2 -21.87 6.41 -17.49
C GLU A 2 -21.43 6.00 -16.08
N SER A 3 -20.16 6.23 -15.75
CA SER A 3 -19.65 5.91 -14.42
C SER A 3 -20.26 6.87 -13.41
N VAL A 4 -20.77 6.34 -12.31
CA VAL A 4 -21.17 7.13 -11.13
C VAL A 4 -19.98 7.92 -10.55
N LEU A 5 -18.75 7.45 -10.82
CA LEU A 5 -17.52 8.15 -10.47
C LEU A 5 -17.32 9.37 -11.36
N ILE A 6 -17.14 10.51 -10.70
CA ILE A 6 -16.62 11.72 -11.31
C ILE A 6 -15.13 11.81 -10.97
N ALA A 7 -14.26 11.77 -11.98
CA ALA A 7 -12.83 11.83 -11.76
C ALA A 7 -12.45 13.20 -11.22
N PRO A 8 -11.51 13.26 -10.26
CA PRO A 8 -10.97 14.53 -9.79
C PRO A 8 -10.47 15.41 -10.92
N SER A 9 -9.97 14.86 -12.03
CA SER A 9 -9.44 15.61 -13.19
C SER A 9 -10.44 16.45 -13.96
N SER A 10 -11.76 16.24 -13.80
CA SER A 10 -12.80 16.95 -14.56
C SER A 10 -13.22 18.29 -13.94
N PHE A 11 -12.74 18.61 -12.73
CA PHE A 11 -13.13 19.81 -11.99
C PHE A 11 -12.13 20.98 -12.12
N THR A 12 -12.52 22.12 -11.56
CA THR A 12 -11.62 23.25 -11.30
C THR A 12 -11.63 23.57 -9.81
N PHE A 13 -10.45 23.71 -9.22
CA PHE A 13 -10.27 24.08 -7.83
C PHE A 13 -9.60 25.46 -7.77
N LEU A 14 -10.32 26.46 -7.25
CA LEU A 14 -9.84 27.86 -7.18
C LEU A 14 -9.36 28.41 -8.54
N GLY A 15 -10.03 28.02 -9.64
CA GLY A 15 -9.66 28.42 -11.01
C GLY A 15 -8.53 27.60 -11.64
N ILE A 16 -7.96 26.64 -10.91
CA ILE A 16 -6.92 25.74 -11.43
C ILE A 16 -7.57 24.42 -11.87
N PRO A 17 -7.36 23.96 -13.13
CA PRO A 17 -7.80 22.64 -13.57
C PRO A 17 -7.19 21.54 -12.71
N THR A 18 -8.01 20.71 -12.09
CA THR A 18 -7.55 19.69 -11.14
C THR A 18 -6.79 18.55 -11.81
N ILE A 19 -6.93 18.37 -13.13
CA ILE A 19 -6.07 17.50 -13.93
C ILE A 19 -4.58 17.79 -13.72
N LEU A 20 -4.22 19.05 -13.46
CA LEU A 20 -2.83 19.42 -13.16
C LEU A 20 -2.37 18.75 -11.86
N PHE A 21 -3.20 18.74 -10.81
CA PHE A 21 -2.87 18.05 -9.57
C PHE A 21 -2.80 16.52 -9.77
N SER A 22 -3.75 15.95 -10.52
CA SER A 22 -3.78 14.51 -10.83
C SER A 22 -2.56 14.04 -11.62
N LEU A 23 -1.89 14.91 -12.37
CA LEU A 23 -0.66 14.59 -13.13
C LEU A 23 0.62 14.95 -12.35
N VAL A 24 0.68 16.17 -11.80
CA VAL A 24 1.90 16.70 -11.17
C VAL A 24 2.24 15.92 -9.91
N ILE A 25 1.25 15.56 -9.07
CA ILE A 25 1.51 14.86 -7.81
C ILE A 25 2.16 13.48 -8.07
N PRO A 26 1.60 12.59 -8.92
CA PRO A 26 2.25 11.33 -9.24
C PRO A 26 3.60 11.51 -9.93
N ILE A 27 3.74 12.43 -10.89
CA ILE A 27 5.01 12.66 -11.61
C ILE A 27 6.11 13.09 -10.66
N VAL A 28 5.84 14.07 -9.79
CA VAL A 28 6.81 14.54 -8.80
C VAL A 28 7.12 13.44 -7.78
N GLY A 29 6.11 12.72 -7.30
CA GLY A 29 6.28 11.60 -6.37
C GLY A 29 7.18 10.49 -6.94
N VAL A 30 6.89 10.05 -8.16
CA VAL A 30 7.69 9.02 -8.87
C VAL A 30 9.09 9.55 -9.19
N GLY A 31 9.23 10.81 -9.61
CA GLY A 31 10.52 11.43 -9.88
C GLY A 31 11.42 11.51 -8.64
N LEU A 32 10.87 11.93 -7.50
CA LEU A 32 11.58 11.96 -6.22
C LEU A 32 11.95 10.54 -5.77
N PHE A 33 11.02 9.58 -5.86
CA PHE A 33 11.29 8.19 -5.55
C PHE A 33 12.42 7.62 -6.40
N ALA A 34 12.37 7.81 -7.73
CA ALA A 34 13.38 7.35 -8.66
C ALA A 34 14.76 7.97 -8.37
N TYR A 35 14.80 9.26 -8.04
CA TYR A 35 16.02 9.94 -7.63
C TYR A 35 16.63 9.37 -6.34
N ILE A 36 15.80 9.13 -5.31
CA ILE A 36 16.25 8.53 -4.04
C ILE A 36 16.76 7.11 -4.28
N MET A 37 16.04 6.32 -5.07
CA MET A 37 16.44 4.96 -5.43
C MET A 37 17.76 4.95 -6.20
N ALA A 38 17.93 5.82 -7.21
CA ALA A 38 19.17 5.93 -7.96
C ALA A 38 20.38 6.25 -7.06
N LYS A 39 20.21 7.18 -6.10
CA LYS A 39 21.26 7.47 -5.11
C LYS A 39 21.57 6.29 -4.19
N ARG A 40 20.56 5.53 -3.76
CA ARG A 40 20.76 4.32 -2.93
C ARG A 40 21.36 3.15 -3.69
N LEU A 41 21.10 3.04 -5.00
CA LEU A 41 21.68 2.02 -5.87
C LEU A 41 23.11 2.35 -6.32
N ALA A 42 23.48 3.63 -6.40
CA ALA A 42 24.79 4.04 -6.89
C ALA A 42 25.99 3.37 -6.18
N PRO A 43 26.00 3.17 -4.84
CA PRO A 43 27.05 2.41 -4.18
C PRO A 43 27.04 0.91 -4.53
N LEU A 44 25.86 0.30 -4.71
CA LEU A 44 25.73 -1.12 -5.05
C LEU A 44 26.28 -1.43 -6.45
N VAL A 45 26.10 -0.50 -7.39
CA VAL A 45 26.66 -0.63 -8.75
C VAL A 45 28.18 -0.47 -8.75
N LYS A 46 28.74 0.24 -7.76
CA LYS A 46 30.19 0.39 -7.58
C LYS A 46 30.82 -0.73 -6.75
N ALA A 47 30.02 -1.60 -6.14
CA ALA A 47 30.50 -2.76 -5.40
C ALA A 47 31.02 -3.84 -6.37
N ALA A 48 31.71 -4.86 -5.81
CA ALA A 48 32.15 -6.00 -6.60
C ALA A 48 30.96 -6.65 -7.33
N PRO A 49 31.12 -7.04 -8.61
CA PRO A 49 30.05 -7.70 -9.36
C PRO A 49 29.69 -9.03 -8.69
N ASP A 50 28.38 -9.27 -8.55
CA ASP A 50 27.81 -10.55 -8.11
C ASP A 50 27.31 -11.30 -9.36
N GLU A 51 27.65 -12.59 -9.45
CA GLU A 51 27.24 -13.46 -10.56
C GLU A 51 25.75 -13.79 -10.43
N ARG A 52 24.88 -12.99 -11.06
CA ARG A 52 23.42 -13.06 -10.85
C ARG A 52 22.74 -14.26 -11.51
N PHE A 53 23.43 -14.92 -12.43
CA PHE A 53 22.89 -16.03 -13.23
C PHE A 53 23.44 -17.39 -12.81
N ASP A 54 24.21 -17.45 -11.71
CA ASP A 54 24.52 -18.73 -11.08
C ASP A 54 23.30 -19.28 -10.32
N ASP A 55 23.19 -20.61 -10.25
CA ASP A 55 22.22 -21.34 -9.43
C ASP A 55 20.79 -20.76 -9.41
N ILE A 56 20.26 -20.41 -10.60
CA ILE A 56 18.93 -19.83 -10.79
C ILE A 56 17.84 -20.57 -9.98
N PRO A 57 17.78 -21.92 -9.97
CA PRO A 57 16.77 -22.64 -9.19
C PRO A 57 16.82 -22.30 -7.69
N VAL A 58 18.02 -22.23 -7.11
CA VAL A 58 18.23 -21.91 -5.68
C VAL A 58 17.81 -20.47 -5.41
N ARG A 59 18.15 -19.53 -6.30
CA ARG A 59 17.76 -18.12 -6.16
C ARG A 59 16.25 -17.92 -6.25
N VAL A 60 15.58 -18.59 -7.18
CA VAL A 60 14.10 -18.54 -7.29
C VAL A 60 13.45 -19.11 -6.03
N ILE A 61 13.93 -20.26 -5.53
CA ILE A 61 13.44 -20.83 -4.27
C ILE A 61 13.67 -19.85 -3.10
N ASN A 62 14.81 -19.17 -3.06
CA ASN A 62 15.10 -18.18 -2.03
C ASN A 62 14.19 -16.95 -2.14
N VAL A 63 13.86 -16.46 -3.33
CA VAL A 63 12.89 -15.38 -3.50
C VAL A 63 11.52 -15.81 -2.98
N VAL A 64 11.04 -16.99 -3.37
CA VAL A 64 9.74 -17.49 -2.90
C VAL A 64 9.74 -17.73 -1.39
N LYS A 65 10.79 -18.37 -0.85
CA LYS A 65 10.85 -18.74 0.57
C LYS A 65 11.14 -17.55 1.50
N ILE A 66 12.11 -16.72 1.14
CA ILE A 66 12.60 -15.66 2.02
C ILE A 66 11.81 -14.37 1.79
N TRP A 67 11.62 -13.95 0.53
CA TRP A 67 10.93 -12.71 0.21
C TRP A 67 9.41 -12.87 0.21
N LEU A 68 8.85 -13.85 -0.51
CA LEU A 68 7.39 -13.98 -0.59
C LEU A 68 6.79 -14.62 0.67
N ALA A 69 7.29 -15.79 1.09
CA ALA A 69 6.80 -16.51 2.26
C ALA A 69 7.31 -15.94 3.59
N GLN A 70 8.16 -14.90 3.56
CA GLN A 70 8.64 -14.18 4.75
C GLN A 70 9.24 -15.09 5.83
N TRP A 71 9.87 -16.22 5.46
CA TRP A 71 10.28 -17.30 6.39
C TRP A 71 11.17 -16.85 7.56
N ARG A 72 11.89 -15.73 7.42
CA ARG A 72 12.76 -15.17 8.47
C ARG A 72 12.05 -14.25 9.45
N GLN A 73 10.88 -13.71 9.11
CA GLN A 73 10.16 -12.74 9.95
C GLN A 73 9.66 -13.32 11.28
N PRO A 74 9.17 -14.57 11.35
CA PRO A 74 8.67 -15.14 12.61
C PRO A 74 9.77 -15.35 13.68
N ARG A 75 11.03 -14.95 13.47
CA ARG A 75 12.07 -14.98 14.52
C ARG A 75 11.61 -14.29 15.82
N TYR A 76 10.78 -13.26 15.71
CA TYR A 76 10.07 -12.65 16.84
C TYR A 76 8.57 -12.75 16.59
N MET A 77 7.92 -13.78 17.14
CA MET A 77 6.53 -14.15 16.83
C MET A 77 5.57 -12.97 16.67
N THR A 78 5.46 -12.10 17.68
CA THR A 78 4.53 -10.95 17.64
C THR A 78 4.87 -9.94 16.54
N ALA A 79 6.14 -9.53 16.43
CA ALA A 79 6.59 -8.57 15.42
C ALA A 79 6.51 -9.14 14.00
N GLY A 80 6.90 -10.40 13.84
CA GLY A 80 6.94 -11.11 12.58
C GLY A 80 5.56 -11.33 12.01
N VAL A 81 4.60 -11.78 12.83
CA VAL A 81 3.20 -11.95 12.40
C VAL A 81 2.60 -10.61 11.95
N LEU A 82 2.78 -9.54 12.73
CA LEU A 82 2.30 -8.20 12.33
C LEU A 82 2.92 -7.75 11.00
N HIS A 83 4.23 -7.96 10.81
CA HIS A 83 4.89 -7.61 9.56
C HIS A 83 4.37 -8.43 8.37
N ILE A 84 4.13 -9.73 8.55
CA ILE A 84 3.60 -10.61 7.51
C ILE A 84 2.19 -10.15 7.09
N LEU A 85 1.32 -9.83 8.05
CA LEU A 85 -0.03 -9.32 7.77
C LEU A 85 0.02 -8.00 6.99
N ILE A 86 0.88 -7.07 7.42
CA ILE A 86 1.09 -5.80 6.74
C ILE A 86 1.62 -6.04 5.31
N PHE A 87 2.62 -6.92 5.14
CA PHE A 87 3.21 -7.23 3.83
C PHE A 87 2.20 -7.79 2.83
N PHE A 88 1.44 -8.82 3.20
CA PHE A 88 0.45 -9.41 2.31
C PHE A 88 -0.74 -8.47 2.06
N GLY A 89 -1.10 -7.67 3.06
CA GLY A 89 -2.09 -6.61 2.87
C GLY A 89 -1.63 -5.60 1.82
N PHE A 90 -0.39 -5.11 1.92
CA PHE A 90 0.16 -4.19 0.92
C PHE A 90 0.34 -4.82 -0.46
N LEU A 91 0.64 -6.11 -0.56
CA LEU A 91 0.70 -6.80 -1.84
C LEU A 91 -0.66 -6.80 -2.53
N SER A 92 -1.74 -7.05 -1.78
CA SER A 92 -3.12 -6.93 -2.26
C SER A 92 -3.46 -5.48 -2.65
N LEU A 93 -3.23 -4.52 -1.75
CA LEU A 93 -3.60 -3.12 -1.90
C LEU A 93 -2.77 -2.38 -2.96
N GLY A 94 -1.59 -2.88 -3.32
CA GLY A 94 -0.74 -2.27 -4.36
C GLY A 94 -1.43 -2.23 -5.72
N ILE A 95 -2.20 -3.27 -6.06
CA ILE A 95 -2.98 -3.33 -7.31
C ILE A 95 -4.06 -2.25 -7.29
N ARG A 96 -4.86 -2.18 -6.22
CA ARG A 96 -5.91 -1.16 -6.01
C ARG A 96 -5.34 0.25 -6.05
N SER A 97 -4.26 0.52 -5.32
CA SER A 97 -3.64 1.83 -5.25
C SER A 97 -3.16 2.31 -6.63
N THR A 98 -2.58 1.40 -7.42
CA THR A 98 -2.18 1.70 -8.80
C THR A 98 -3.39 2.01 -9.68
N SER A 99 -4.47 1.23 -9.55
CA SER A 99 -5.72 1.46 -10.29
C SER A 99 -6.34 2.81 -9.95
N LEU A 100 -6.39 3.20 -8.67
CA LEU A 100 -6.96 4.47 -8.22
C LEU A 100 -6.26 5.69 -8.82
N VAL A 101 -4.93 5.63 -8.99
CA VAL A 101 -4.19 6.71 -9.67
C VAL A 101 -4.66 6.87 -11.12
N VAL A 102 -4.93 5.77 -11.82
CA VAL A 102 -5.42 5.80 -13.21
C VAL A 102 -6.88 6.24 -13.27
N ILE A 103 -7.74 5.74 -12.37
CA ILE A 103 -9.14 6.16 -12.24
C ILE A 103 -9.24 7.67 -12.00
N GLY A 104 -8.30 8.23 -11.23
CA GLY A 104 -8.21 9.68 -10.99
C GLY A 104 -7.92 10.53 -12.23
N LEU A 105 -7.45 9.93 -13.33
CA LEU A 105 -7.20 10.56 -14.62
C LEU A 105 -8.26 10.21 -15.67
N LYS A 106 -8.73 8.96 -15.67
CA LYS A 106 -9.71 8.43 -16.61
C LYS A 106 -10.76 7.63 -15.86
N GLU A 107 -11.98 8.15 -15.87
CA GLU A 107 -13.16 7.49 -15.32
C GLU A 107 -13.40 6.13 -16.01
N GLY A 108 -13.89 5.15 -15.24
CA GLY A 108 -14.24 3.82 -15.75
C GLY A 108 -13.04 2.96 -16.16
N PHE A 109 -11.81 3.30 -15.76
CA PHE A 109 -10.68 2.41 -15.95
C PHE A 109 -10.84 1.16 -15.08
N ILE A 110 -10.85 0.00 -15.74
CA ILE A 110 -10.81 -1.31 -15.10
C ILE A 110 -9.52 -1.99 -15.55
N LEU A 111 -8.79 -2.55 -14.59
CA LEU A 111 -7.60 -3.36 -14.88
C LEU A 111 -8.01 -4.57 -15.75
N PRO A 112 -7.27 -4.87 -16.85
CA PRO A 112 -7.59 -6.02 -17.69
C PRO A 112 -7.67 -7.32 -16.88
N GLY A 113 -8.81 -8.03 -16.97
CA GLY A 113 -9.07 -9.27 -16.22
C GLY A 113 -9.73 -9.08 -14.85
N MET A 114 -10.07 -7.85 -14.46
CA MET A 114 -10.79 -7.53 -13.21
C MET A 114 -12.27 -7.16 -13.42
N ASP A 115 -12.80 -7.31 -14.64
CA ASP A 115 -14.18 -6.99 -15.02
C ASP A 115 -15.20 -8.13 -14.77
N GLY A 116 -14.80 -9.17 -14.04
CA GLY A 116 -15.63 -10.34 -13.76
C GLY A 116 -15.41 -10.95 -12.37
N VAL A 117 -15.65 -12.26 -12.24
CA VAL A 117 -15.60 -13.00 -10.97
C VAL A 117 -14.27 -12.81 -10.22
N ILE A 118 -13.17 -12.70 -10.95
CA ILE A 118 -11.83 -12.45 -10.38
C ILE A 118 -11.78 -11.09 -9.67
N GLY A 119 -12.36 -10.05 -10.26
CA GLY A 119 -12.46 -8.71 -9.65
C GLY A 119 -13.28 -8.72 -8.37
N HIS A 120 -14.41 -9.43 -8.35
CA HIS A 120 -15.22 -9.56 -7.14
C HIS A 120 -14.49 -10.30 -6.01
N ILE A 121 -13.82 -11.42 -6.31
CA ILE A 121 -13.02 -12.14 -5.31
C ILE A 121 -11.89 -11.23 -4.80
N TYR A 122 -11.22 -10.51 -5.69
CA TYR A 122 -10.17 -9.58 -5.33
C TYR A 122 -10.68 -8.47 -4.40
N ASN A 123 -11.82 -7.84 -4.71
CA ASN A 123 -12.38 -6.76 -3.88
C ASN A 123 -12.67 -7.26 -2.46
N ILE A 124 -13.29 -8.44 -2.31
CA ILE A 124 -13.54 -9.04 -0.98
C ILE A 124 -12.23 -9.27 -0.22
N LEU A 125 -11.22 -9.86 -0.87
CA LEU A 125 -9.92 -10.10 -0.25
C LEU A 125 -9.21 -8.80 0.12
N LYS A 126 -9.35 -7.77 -0.72
CA LYS A 126 -8.80 -6.44 -0.51
C LYS A 126 -9.46 -5.76 0.70
N ASP A 127 -10.77 -5.87 0.88
CA ASP A 127 -11.49 -5.23 2.00
C ASP A 127 -11.08 -5.82 3.35
N TYR A 128 -10.96 -7.16 3.41
CA TYR A 128 -10.41 -7.82 4.59
C TYR A 128 -8.93 -7.48 4.80
N ALA A 129 -8.16 -7.34 3.71
CA ALA A 129 -6.77 -6.93 3.80
C ALA A 129 -6.61 -5.51 4.37
N ALA A 130 -7.40 -4.53 3.90
CA ALA A 130 -7.43 -3.19 4.47
C ALA A 130 -7.73 -3.23 5.98
N THR A 131 -8.70 -4.08 6.36
CA THR A 131 -9.14 -4.24 7.76
C THR A 131 -8.04 -4.79 8.65
N TRP A 132 -7.42 -5.90 8.27
CA TRP A 132 -6.34 -6.45 9.08
C TRP A 132 -5.10 -5.55 9.08
N VAL A 133 -4.83 -4.79 8.00
CA VAL A 133 -3.66 -3.90 7.93
C VAL A 133 -3.84 -2.76 8.92
N LEU A 134 -5.04 -2.18 8.98
CA LEU A 134 -5.37 -1.15 9.95
C LEU A 134 -5.19 -1.66 11.38
N ILE A 135 -5.75 -2.84 11.69
CA ILE A 135 -5.60 -3.49 13.01
C ILE A 135 -4.11 -3.75 13.32
N ALA A 136 -3.36 -4.32 12.38
CA ALA A 136 -1.94 -4.60 12.56
C ALA A 136 -1.11 -3.32 12.79
N CYS A 137 -1.45 -2.22 12.11
CA CYS A 137 -0.81 -0.93 12.31
C CYS A 137 -1.11 -0.34 13.69
N ILE A 138 -2.35 -0.44 14.17
CA ILE A 138 -2.72 -0.02 15.52
C ILE A 138 -1.92 -0.81 16.56
N ILE A 139 -1.89 -2.14 16.45
CA ILE A 139 -1.12 -3.00 17.37
C ILE A 139 0.38 -2.66 17.31
N ALA A 140 0.93 -2.47 16.10
CA ALA A 140 2.34 -2.10 15.92
C ALA A 140 2.66 -0.73 16.51
N ALA A 141 1.75 0.24 16.37
CA ALA A 141 1.88 1.59 16.92
C ALA A 141 1.82 1.57 18.45
N VAL A 142 0.86 0.86 19.04
CA VAL A 142 0.75 0.67 20.49
C VAL A 142 2.00 0.00 21.05
N ARG A 143 2.49 -1.06 20.39
CA ARG A 143 3.71 -1.76 20.81
C ARG A 143 4.96 -0.88 20.78
N ARG A 144 5.07 0.03 19.82
CA ARG A 144 6.20 0.96 19.69
C ARG A 144 6.07 2.19 20.57
N GLY A 145 4.87 2.75 20.70
CA GLY A 145 4.62 3.98 21.46
C GLY A 145 4.52 3.76 22.97
N VAL A 146 3.80 2.70 23.40
CA VAL A 146 3.44 2.46 24.81
C VAL A 146 4.38 1.45 25.46
N PHE A 147 4.49 0.24 24.91
CA PHE A 147 5.23 -0.85 25.55
C PHE A 147 6.76 -0.75 25.44
N ARG A 148 7.27 0.04 24.49
CA ARG A 148 8.70 0.32 24.23
C ARG A 148 9.67 -0.81 24.66
N PRO A 149 9.69 -1.96 23.95
CA PRO A 149 10.67 -3.02 24.18
C PRO A 149 12.11 -2.49 24.27
N GLU A 150 12.89 -2.98 25.22
CA GLU A 150 14.29 -2.57 25.49
C GLU A 150 15.19 -2.59 24.23
N ARG A 151 14.85 -3.40 23.23
CA ARG A 151 15.55 -3.45 21.93
C ARG A 151 15.48 -2.15 21.13
N TYR A 152 14.46 -1.32 21.32
CA TYR A 152 14.34 -0.04 20.63
C TYR A 152 15.23 1.04 21.24
N ASP A 153 15.79 0.79 22.43
CA ASP A 153 16.66 1.72 23.13
C ASP A 153 18.07 1.64 22.54
N VAL A 154 18.34 2.49 21.54
CA VAL A 154 19.66 2.58 20.91
C VAL A 154 20.55 3.45 21.80
N PRO A 155 21.72 2.96 22.26
CA PRO A 155 22.64 3.80 23.02
C PRO A 155 22.96 5.07 22.22
N LYS A 156 22.78 6.26 22.83
CA LYS A 156 22.97 7.57 22.17
C LYS A 156 24.34 7.77 21.49
N LYS A 157 25.34 6.94 21.82
CA LYS A 157 26.66 6.89 21.18
C LYS A 157 26.68 6.22 19.81
N ILE A 158 25.67 5.42 19.46
CA ILE A 158 25.64 4.56 18.25
C ILE A 158 24.54 5.00 17.27
N GLY A 159 23.47 5.66 17.73
CA GLY A 159 22.40 6.15 16.85
C GLY A 159 21.27 6.88 17.56
N HIS A 160 20.21 7.18 16.80
CA HIS A 160 18.97 7.78 17.30
C HIS A 160 17.83 6.76 17.29
N ASP A 161 16.86 6.94 18.17
CA ASP A 161 15.64 6.14 18.20
C ASP A 161 14.75 6.50 17.00
N HIS A 162 14.44 5.51 16.17
CA HIS A 162 13.58 5.64 14.99
C HIS A 162 12.08 5.42 15.32
N THR A 163 11.70 5.37 16.60
CA THR A 163 10.31 5.13 17.02
C THR A 163 9.36 6.19 16.48
N GLY A 164 9.75 7.47 16.50
CA GLY A 164 8.93 8.57 15.96
C GLY A 164 8.65 8.41 14.47
N GLU A 165 9.69 8.13 13.67
CA GLU A 165 9.57 7.89 12.23
C GLU A 165 8.70 6.65 11.94
N ALA A 166 8.87 5.57 12.71
CA ALA A 166 8.08 4.36 12.54
C ALA A 166 6.60 4.57 12.87
N VAL A 167 6.26 5.29 13.95
CA VAL A 167 4.88 5.62 14.29
C VAL A 167 4.26 6.55 13.26
N PHE A 168 5.03 7.51 12.73
CA PHE A 168 4.59 8.37 11.63
C PHE A 168 4.25 7.58 10.37
N VAL A 169 5.12 6.64 9.97
CA VAL A 169 4.85 5.74 8.82
C VAL A 169 3.60 4.90 9.07
N LEU A 170 3.44 4.32 10.26
CA LEU A 170 2.22 3.58 10.61
C LEU A 170 0.97 4.46 10.54
N GLY A 171 1.08 5.73 10.94
CA GLY A 171 0.00 6.71 10.80
C GLY A 171 -0.38 6.95 9.35
N ILE A 172 0.60 7.16 8.45
CA ILE A 172 0.35 7.32 7.01
C ILE A 172 -0.34 6.08 6.44
N ILE A 173 0.12 4.88 6.81
CA ILE A 173 -0.48 3.62 6.36
C ILE A 173 -1.93 3.52 6.86
N SER A 174 -2.20 3.82 8.13
CA SER A 174 -3.55 3.81 8.67
C SER A 174 -4.46 4.82 7.96
N THR A 175 -3.96 6.03 7.68
CA THR A 175 -4.70 7.03 6.89
C THR A 175 -5.02 6.49 5.50
N LEU A 176 -4.06 5.86 4.81
CA LEU A 176 -4.29 5.24 3.50
C LEU A 176 -5.45 4.23 3.56
N MET A 177 -5.48 3.35 4.56
CA MET A 177 -6.56 2.35 4.71
C MET A 177 -7.92 3.01 4.92
N ILE A 178 -7.99 3.99 5.83
CA ILE A 178 -9.23 4.70 6.13
C ILE A 178 -9.73 5.46 4.90
N THR A 179 -8.86 6.18 4.20
CA THR A 179 -9.27 6.94 3.00
C THR A 179 -9.72 6.05 1.86
N GLU A 180 -9.14 4.85 1.75
CA GLU A 180 -9.51 3.89 0.71
C GLU A 180 -10.91 3.30 0.97
N SER A 181 -11.18 2.83 2.19
CA SER A 181 -12.53 2.38 2.58
C SER A 181 -13.57 3.50 2.50
N LEU A 182 -13.22 4.73 2.90
CA LEU A 182 -14.13 5.87 2.75
C LEU A 182 -14.46 6.16 1.29
N PHE A 183 -13.48 6.06 0.39
CA PHE A 183 -13.70 6.22 -1.04
C PHE A 183 -14.69 5.17 -1.57
N GLU A 184 -14.49 3.91 -1.20
CA GLU A 184 -15.37 2.81 -1.63
C GLU A 184 -16.78 2.90 -1.04
N ALA A 185 -16.89 3.19 0.25
CA ALA A 185 -18.18 3.41 0.91
C ALA A 185 -18.95 4.58 0.27
N SER A 186 -18.24 5.68 -0.05
CA SER A 186 -18.84 6.83 -0.73
C SER A 186 -19.29 6.48 -2.15
N PHE A 187 -18.51 5.64 -2.85
CA PHE A 187 -18.85 5.17 -4.19
C PHE A 187 -20.11 4.30 -4.19
N VAL A 188 -20.20 3.34 -3.28
CA VAL A 188 -21.39 2.48 -3.12
C VAL A 188 -22.62 3.31 -2.70
N ALA A 189 -22.46 4.26 -1.78
CA ALA A 189 -23.53 5.17 -1.41
C ALA A 189 -24.05 5.98 -2.61
N ALA A 190 -23.15 6.45 -3.49
CA ALA A 190 -23.53 7.16 -4.71
C ALA A 190 -24.28 6.24 -5.70
N GLN A 191 -23.86 4.98 -5.86
CA GLN A 191 -24.55 4.01 -6.72
C GLN A 191 -25.99 3.76 -6.24
N ILE A 192 -26.18 3.58 -4.93
CA ILE A 192 -27.50 3.40 -4.31
C ILE A 192 -28.39 4.62 -4.58
N GLN A 193 -27.86 5.84 -4.40
CA GLN A 193 -28.61 7.07 -4.64
C GLN A 193 -29.04 7.25 -6.11
N GLN A 194 -28.20 6.80 -7.06
CA GLN A 194 -28.50 6.85 -8.49
C GLN A 194 -29.31 5.65 -9.00
N GLY A 195 -29.70 4.72 -8.12
CA GLY A 195 -30.45 3.52 -8.50
C GLY A 195 -29.66 2.51 -9.34
N VAL A 196 -28.33 2.61 -9.32
CA VAL A 196 -27.42 1.67 -9.98
C VAL A 196 -27.15 0.49 -9.03
N GLN A 197 -26.95 -0.70 -9.58
CA GLN A 197 -26.58 -1.88 -8.78
C GLN A 197 -25.29 -1.56 -7.98
N PRO A 198 -25.35 -1.60 -6.64
CA PRO A 198 -24.19 -1.27 -5.82
C PRO A 198 -23.11 -2.35 -5.92
N GLU A 199 -21.85 -1.95 -5.83
CA GLU A 199 -20.77 -2.90 -5.60
C GLU A 199 -20.94 -3.61 -4.26
N PHE A 200 -20.54 -4.87 -4.23
CA PHE A 200 -20.61 -5.69 -3.03
C PHE A 200 -19.55 -5.25 -2.03
N LEU A 201 -19.97 -4.85 -0.83
CA LEU A 201 -19.10 -4.60 0.31
C LEU A 201 -19.03 -5.83 1.20
N ALA A 202 -17.81 -6.26 1.53
CA ALA A 202 -17.63 -7.39 2.44
C ALA A 202 -18.14 -7.04 3.86
N PRO A 203 -18.94 -7.90 4.51
CA PRO A 203 -19.43 -7.63 5.85
C PRO A 203 -18.29 -7.69 6.88
N GLY A 204 -18.31 -6.75 7.83
CA GLY A 204 -17.33 -6.69 8.93
C GLY A 204 -15.97 -6.13 8.52
N THR A 205 -15.86 -5.51 7.35
CA THR A 205 -14.69 -4.72 6.94
C THR A 205 -14.86 -3.25 7.32
N LEU A 206 -13.74 -2.53 7.36
CA LEU A 206 -13.71 -1.11 7.73
C LEU A 206 -14.26 -0.19 6.64
#